data_AF-A0AA42EAC7-F1
#
_entry.id   AF-A0AA42EAC7-F1
#
_cell.length_a   1.000
_cell.length_b   1.000
_cell.length_c   1.000
_cell.angle_alpha   90.00
_cell.angle_beta   90.00
_cell.angle_gamma   90.00
#
_symmetry.space_group_name_H-M   'P 1'
#
loop_
_entity.id
_entity.type
_entity.pdbx_description
1 polymer ?
#
loop_
_entity_poly.entity_id
_entity_poly.type
_entity_poly.pdbx_seq_one_letter_code
_entity_poly.pdbx_strand_id
1 'polypeptide(L)'
;MLARANINPLTRLATDYLNHYNEVIMLLEMLESCPEFAPDILGWEPRGYDEYFEKSHFKDKDLARVAWEMAEPNSRRELEGMIDHMNAILAATLDALRHNLSPTGCARLGTEASGWLKPLVARAGSVINGEHIMPAAMTDETARQAMVDAVFERGA
;
A
#
# COMPACT_ATOMS: atom_id res chain seq x y z
N MET A 1 20.72 4.46 -4.92
CA MET A 1 20.02 5.76 -4.86
C MET A 1 18.52 5.59 -4.54
N LEU A 2 17.81 4.60 -5.11
CA LEU A 2 16.38 4.34 -4.82
C LEU A 2 16.12 3.43 -3.60
N ALA A 3 16.86 2.32 -3.47
CA ALA A 3 16.65 1.37 -2.36
C ALA A 3 16.89 1.99 -0.97
N ARG A 4 17.78 2.99 -0.87
CA ARG A 4 18.02 3.76 0.37
C ARG A 4 16.88 4.72 0.72
N ALA A 5 15.99 4.97 -0.23
CA ALA A 5 14.83 5.85 -0.14
C ALA A 5 13.53 5.03 -0.18
N ASN A 6 13.53 3.76 0.23
CA ASN A 6 12.36 2.85 0.20
C ASN A 6 11.63 2.76 -1.16
N ILE A 7 12.30 3.11 -2.26
CA ILE A 7 11.78 2.96 -3.62
C ILE A 7 12.44 1.73 -4.23
N ASN A 8 11.62 0.79 -4.68
CA ASN A 8 12.11 -0.40 -5.33
C ASN A 8 12.71 -0.02 -6.70
N PRO A 9 13.95 -0.42 -7.00
CA PRO A 9 14.65 -0.01 -8.21
C PRO A 9 14.17 -0.70 -9.49
N LEU A 10 13.52 -1.86 -9.39
CA LEU A 10 12.99 -2.60 -10.53
C LEU A 10 11.63 -2.05 -10.95
N THR A 11 10.74 -1.87 -9.99
CA THR A 11 9.37 -1.42 -10.24
C THR A 11 9.25 0.10 -10.23
N ARG A 12 10.18 0.79 -9.55
CA ARG A 12 10.18 2.22 -9.22
C ARG A 12 9.01 2.65 -8.32
N LEU A 13 8.48 1.70 -7.56
CA LEU A 13 7.39 1.90 -6.62
C LEU A 13 7.92 1.98 -5.18
N ALA A 14 7.30 2.80 -4.34
CA ALA A 14 7.67 3.04 -2.95
C ALA A 14 6.71 2.32 -2.00
N THR A 15 7.26 1.52 -1.11
CA THR A 15 6.47 0.73 -0.14
C THR A 15 5.74 1.62 0.85
N ASP A 16 6.28 2.81 1.13
CA ASP A 16 5.65 3.82 2.00
C ASP A 16 4.23 4.21 1.56
N TYR A 17 3.89 4.05 0.28
CA TYR A 17 2.52 4.25 -0.18
C TYR A 17 1.51 3.42 0.62
N LEU A 18 1.84 2.20 1.01
CA LEU A 18 0.93 1.31 1.73
C LEU A 18 0.66 1.71 3.18
N ASN A 19 1.42 2.67 3.73
CA ASN A 19 1.30 3.05 5.14
C ASN A 19 -0.09 3.57 5.51
N HIS A 20 -0.72 4.38 4.67
CA HIS A 20 -2.07 4.90 4.96
C HIS A 20 -3.17 3.81 4.93
N TYR A 21 -2.94 2.69 4.24
CA TYR A 21 -3.81 1.51 4.32
C TYR A 21 -3.56 0.74 5.61
N ASN A 22 -2.29 0.55 6.00
CA ASN A 22 -1.95 -0.09 7.27
C ASN A 22 -2.53 0.65 8.47
N GLU A 23 -2.48 1.99 8.45
CA GLU A 23 -3.05 2.85 9.50
C GLU A 23 -4.56 2.64 9.64
N VAL A 24 -5.33 2.67 8.55
CA VAL A 24 -6.79 2.45 8.63
C VAL A 24 -7.15 1.01 8.98
N ILE A 25 -6.37 0.02 8.52
CA ILE A 25 -6.53 -1.38 8.93
C ILE A 25 -6.35 -1.50 10.45
N MET A 26 -5.31 -0.90 11.00
CA MET A 26 -5.07 -0.91 12.45
C MET A 26 -6.27 -0.29 13.19
N LEU A 27 -6.82 0.83 12.72
CA LEU A 27 -8.01 1.44 13.34
C LEU A 27 -9.25 0.52 13.24
N LEU A 28 -9.45 -0.15 12.10
CA LEU A 28 -10.54 -1.12 11.92
C LEU A 28 -10.43 -2.29 12.92
N GLU A 29 -9.21 -2.78 13.16
CA GLU A 29 -8.97 -3.83 14.16
C GLU A 29 -9.24 -3.35 15.59
N MET A 30 -8.96 -2.08 15.87
CA MET A 30 -9.23 -1.49 17.20
C MET A 30 -10.72 -1.41 17.53
N LEU A 31 -11.63 -1.43 16.55
CA LEU A 31 -13.08 -1.38 16.79
C LEU A 31 -13.60 -2.54 17.64
N GLU A 32 -12.90 -3.68 17.68
CA GLU A 32 -13.27 -4.81 18.53
C GLU A 32 -13.23 -4.45 20.02
N SER A 33 -12.21 -3.70 20.43
CA SER A 33 -11.99 -3.30 21.83
C SER A 33 -12.44 -1.86 22.12
N CYS A 34 -12.38 -1.00 21.11
CA CYS A 34 -12.58 0.45 21.20
C CYS A 34 -13.47 0.94 20.03
N PRO A 35 -14.78 0.62 20.04
CA PRO A 35 -15.73 1.03 18.99
C PRO A 35 -15.88 2.56 18.88
N GLU A 36 -15.47 3.33 19.89
CA GLU A 36 -15.46 4.79 19.91
C GLU A 36 -14.50 5.41 18.89
N PHE A 37 -13.56 4.66 18.32
CA PHE A 37 -12.67 5.13 17.25
C PHE A 37 -13.31 5.11 15.85
N ALA A 38 -14.58 4.69 15.72
CA ALA A 38 -15.29 4.73 14.44
C ALA A 38 -15.26 6.11 13.74
N PRO A 39 -15.40 7.27 14.44
CA PRO A 39 -15.28 8.58 13.81
C PRO A 39 -13.90 8.85 13.19
N ASP A 40 -12.81 8.34 13.78
CA ASP A 40 -11.45 8.51 13.24
C ASP A 40 -11.29 7.76 11.91
N ILE A 41 -11.94 6.59 11.79
CA ILE A 41 -12.00 5.83 10.54
C ILE A 41 -12.86 6.56 9.51
N LEU A 42 -13.97 7.18 9.92
CA LEU A 42 -14.85 7.95 9.03
C LEU A 42 -14.17 9.18 8.40
N GLY A 43 -13.10 9.67 9.01
CA GLY A 43 -12.25 10.74 8.46
C GLY A 43 -11.22 10.26 7.43
N TRP A 44 -11.09 8.95 7.21
CA TRP A 44 -10.19 8.41 6.19
C TRP A 44 -10.76 8.63 4.79
N GLU A 45 -9.88 9.01 3.86
CA GLU A 45 -10.21 9.23 2.45
C GLU A 45 -9.19 8.50 1.56
N PRO A 46 -9.65 7.92 0.42
CA PRO A 46 -8.74 7.29 -0.53
C PRO A 46 -7.81 8.31 -1.16
N ARG A 47 -6.54 7.95 -1.34
CA ARG A 47 -5.54 8.79 -1.99
C ARG A 47 -4.86 8.03 -3.11
N GLY A 48 -4.78 8.67 -4.27
CA GLY A 48 -3.98 8.16 -5.37
C GLY A 48 -2.50 8.10 -4.99
N TYR A 49 -1.70 7.32 -5.73
CA TYR A 49 -0.27 7.18 -5.45
C TYR A 49 0.47 8.52 -5.44
N ASP A 50 0.31 9.35 -6.48
CA ASP A 50 0.96 10.65 -6.57
C ASP A 50 0.50 11.62 -5.47
N GLU A 51 -0.82 11.67 -5.23
CA GLU A 51 -1.45 12.50 -4.22
C GLU A 51 -0.97 12.14 -2.80
N TYR A 52 -0.81 10.86 -2.51
CA TYR A 52 -0.29 10.39 -1.22
C TYR A 52 1.10 10.98 -0.97
N PHE A 53 2.01 10.90 -1.94
CA PHE A 53 3.37 11.42 -1.76
C PHE A 53 3.43 12.94 -1.71
N GLU A 54 2.59 13.64 -2.46
CA GLU A 54 2.49 15.10 -2.37
C GLU A 54 2.19 15.56 -0.93
N LYS A 55 1.22 14.89 -0.27
CA LYS A 55 0.71 15.23 1.05
C LYS A 55 1.44 14.56 2.22
N SER A 56 2.26 13.53 1.99
CA SER A 56 2.91 12.79 3.06
C SER A 56 4.19 13.46 3.60
N HIS A 57 4.64 12.98 4.76
CA HIS A 57 5.93 13.32 5.35
C HIS A 57 7.08 12.44 4.83
N PHE A 58 6.85 11.69 3.73
CA PHE A 58 7.86 10.85 3.16
C PHE A 58 9.05 11.69 2.67
N LYS A 59 10.23 11.41 3.21
CA LYS A 59 11.44 12.24 3.01
C LYS A 59 11.81 12.40 1.54
N ASP A 60 11.64 11.35 0.76
CA ASP A 60 12.04 11.27 -0.65
C ASP A 60 10.81 11.35 -1.58
N LYS A 61 9.77 12.10 -1.20
CA LYS A 61 8.51 12.21 -1.96
C LYS A 61 8.69 12.66 -3.40
N ASP A 62 9.52 13.67 -3.66
CA ASP A 62 9.74 14.14 -5.03
C ASP A 62 10.39 13.06 -5.90
N LEU A 63 11.29 12.27 -5.30
CA LEU A 63 11.90 11.12 -5.97
C LEU A 63 10.88 10.00 -6.22
N ALA A 64 10.00 9.70 -5.28
CA ALA A 64 8.93 8.71 -5.45
C ALA A 64 7.95 9.09 -6.57
N ARG A 65 7.63 10.38 -6.72
CA ARG A 65 6.76 10.90 -7.78
C ARG A 65 7.41 10.81 -9.15
N VAL A 66 8.68 11.20 -9.29
CA VAL A 66 9.43 11.03 -10.54
C VAL A 66 9.61 9.54 -10.88
N ALA A 67 9.91 8.71 -9.88
CA ALA A 67 10.04 7.26 -10.04
C ALA A 67 8.73 6.62 -10.56
N TRP A 68 7.58 7.11 -10.06
CA TRP A 68 6.25 6.69 -10.48
C TRP A 68 5.93 6.96 -11.96
N GLU A 69 6.38 8.10 -12.50
CA GLU A 69 6.23 8.41 -13.92
C GLU A 69 6.97 7.41 -14.82
N MET A 70 8.05 6.82 -14.31
CA MET A 70 8.88 5.83 -14.99
C MET A 70 8.65 4.40 -14.50
N ALA A 71 7.59 4.16 -13.72
CA ALA A 71 7.32 2.86 -13.12
C ALA A 71 7.16 1.75 -14.17
N GLU A 72 7.55 0.54 -13.79
CA GLU A 72 7.39 -0.62 -14.68
C GLU A 72 5.89 -0.79 -15.00
N PRO A 73 5.49 -0.79 -16.30
CA PRO A 73 4.09 -0.64 -16.66
C PRO A 73 3.15 -1.73 -16.14
N ASN A 74 3.61 -2.97 -15.99
CA ASN A 74 2.77 -4.05 -15.47
C ASN A 74 2.59 -3.90 -13.96
N SER A 75 3.67 -3.70 -13.21
CA SER A 75 3.69 -3.44 -11.77
C SER A 75 2.79 -2.27 -11.41
N ARG A 76 2.88 -1.19 -12.19
CA ARG A 76 2.04 0.00 -12.02
C ARG A 76 0.56 -0.32 -12.20
N ARG A 77 0.19 -0.97 -13.32
CA ARG A 77 -1.22 -1.36 -13.56
C ARG A 77 -1.75 -2.33 -12.51
N GLU A 78 -0.94 -3.29 -12.09
CA GLU A 78 -1.31 -4.24 -11.04
C GLU A 78 -1.53 -3.53 -9.70
N LEU A 79 -0.64 -2.58 -9.34
CA LEU A 79 -0.81 -1.77 -8.15
C LEU A 79 -2.06 -0.89 -8.22
N GLU A 80 -2.30 -0.19 -9.33
CA GLU A 80 -3.51 0.62 -9.55
C GLU A 80 -4.79 -0.23 -9.39
N GLY A 81 -4.83 -1.44 -9.97
CA GLY A 81 -5.98 -2.34 -9.79
C GLY A 81 -6.18 -2.80 -8.34
N MET A 82 -5.10 -2.99 -7.57
CA MET A 82 -5.20 -3.32 -6.15
C MET A 82 -5.64 -2.12 -5.31
N ILE A 83 -5.18 -0.92 -5.64
CA ILE A 83 -5.62 0.34 -5.03
C ILE A 83 -7.14 0.50 -5.20
N ASP A 84 -7.65 0.33 -6.43
CA ASP A 84 -9.08 0.42 -6.70
C ASP A 84 -9.89 -0.57 -5.87
N HIS A 85 -9.40 -1.82 -5.74
CA HIS A 85 -10.07 -2.84 -4.95
C HIS A 85 -10.08 -2.53 -3.44
N MET A 86 -8.93 -2.12 -2.88
CA MET A 86 -8.85 -1.71 -1.47
C MET A 86 -9.74 -0.49 -1.19
N ASN A 87 -9.74 0.49 -2.10
CA ASN A 87 -10.59 1.68 -1.99
C ASN A 87 -12.08 1.31 -2.03
N ALA A 88 -12.49 0.36 -2.86
CA ALA A 88 -13.87 -0.11 -2.91
C ALA A 88 -14.31 -0.77 -1.59
N ILE A 89 -13.46 -1.61 -1.00
CA ILE A 89 -13.72 -2.25 0.30
C ILE A 89 -13.84 -1.19 1.40
N LEU A 90 -12.91 -0.24 1.45
CA LEU A 90 -12.93 0.83 2.45
C LEU A 90 -14.14 1.75 2.26
N ALA A 91 -14.48 2.13 1.04
CA ALA A 91 -15.66 2.94 0.76
C ALA A 91 -16.95 2.26 1.26
N ALA A 92 -17.13 0.97 1.00
CA ALA A 92 -18.28 0.20 1.49
C ALA A 92 -18.28 0.08 3.03
N THR A 93 -17.10 -0.10 3.62
CA THR A 93 -16.94 -0.18 5.08
C THR A 93 -17.30 1.15 5.76
N LEU A 94 -16.83 2.27 5.21
CA LEU A 94 -17.14 3.62 5.70
C LEU A 94 -18.63 3.94 5.58
N ASP A 95 -19.25 3.56 4.46
CA ASP A 95 -20.69 3.71 4.27
C ASP A 95 -21.48 2.93 5.32
N ALA A 96 -21.11 1.68 5.58
CA ALA A 96 -21.71 0.87 6.63
C ALA A 96 -21.53 1.49 8.04
N LEU A 97 -20.35 2.04 8.35
CA LEU A 97 -20.09 2.72 9.63
C LEU A 97 -20.96 3.97 9.82
N ARG A 98 -21.31 4.70 8.74
CA ARG A 98 -22.18 5.89 8.80
C ARG A 98 -23.62 5.56 9.22
N HIS A 99 -24.04 4.30 9.13
CA HIS A 99 -25.38 3.86 9.52
C HIS A 99 -25.55 3.64 11.04
N ASN A 100 -24.64 4.17 11.88
CA ASN A 100 -24.72 4.10 13.35
C ASN A 100 -24.93 2.67 13.86
N LEU A 101 -24.05 1.76 13.42
CA LEU A 101 -24.07 0.37 13.87
C LEU A 101 -23.93 0.27 15.40
N SER A 102 -24.44 -0.81 15.98
CA SER A 102 -24.16 -1.12 17.38
C SER A 102 -22.65 -1.36 17.58
N PRO A 103 -22.12 -1.23 18.81
CA PRO A 103 -20.72 -1.54 19.09
C PRO A 103 -20.27 -2.91 18.58
N THR A 104 -21.09 -3.94 18.76
CA THR A 104 -20.84 -5.30 18.25
C THR A 104 -20.86 -5.34 16.71
N GLY A 105 -21.72 -4.53 16.07
CA GLY A 105 -21.76 -4.38 14.62
C GLY A 105 -20.49 -3.74 14.07
N CYS A 106 -20.00 -2.66 14.71
CA CYS A 106 -18.74 -2.02 14.38
C CYS A 106 -17.56 -2.98 14.52
N ALA A 107 -17.48 -3.70 15.63
CA ALA A 107 -16.44 -4.70 15.88
C ALA A 107 -16.39 -5.75 14.77
N ARG A 108 -17.53 -6.39 14.46
CA ARG A 108 -17.61 -7.41 13.41
C ARG A 108 -17.21 -6.86 12.04
N LEU A 109 -17.72 -5.69 11.68
CA LEU A 109 -17.39 -5.04 10.41
C LEU A 109 -15.88 -4.73 10.32
N GLY A 110 -15.27 -4.23 11.40
CA GLY A 110 -13.83 -3.98 11.49
C GLY A 110 -12.99 -5.24 11.28
N THR A 111 -13.36 -6.34 11.95
CA THR A 111 -12.70 -7.64 11.79
C THR A 111 -12.82 -8.17 10.35
N GLU A 112 -14.00 -8.09 9.74
CA GLU A 112 -14.23 -8.55 8.37
C GLU A 112 -13.44 -7.70 7.36
N ALA A 113 -13.56 -6.37 7.43
CA ALA A 113 -12.90 -5.45 6.52
C ALA A 113 -11.38 -5.55 6.60
N SER A 114 -10.80 -5.56 7.81
CA SER A 114 -9.36 -5.76 8.00
C SER A 114 -8.88 -7.11 7.46
N GLY A 115 -9.68 -8.17 7.64
CA GLY A 115 -9.42 -9.50 7.08
C GLY A 115 -9.39 -9.53 5.54
N TRP A 116 -10.21 -8.72 4.87
CA TRP A 116 -10.18 -8.59 3.41
C TRP A 116 -9.04 -7.69 2.90
N LEU A 117 -8.72 -6.63 3.63
CA LEU A 117 -7.70 -5.64 3.23
C LEU A 117 -6.27 -6.17 3.39
N LYS A 118 -5.96 -6.87 4.47
CA LYS A 118 -4.59 -7.36 4.76
C LYS A 118 -3.98 -8.19 3.62
N PRO A 119 -4.67 -9.18 3.02
CA PRO A 119 -4.16 -9.91 1.88
C PRO A 119 -3.89 -9.03 0.65
N LEU A 120 -4.72 -7.99 0.42
CA LEU A 120 -4.54 -7.06 -0.69
C LEU A 120 -3.32 -6.17 -0.47
N VAL A 121 -3.13 -5.65 0.75
CA VAL A 121 -1.94 -4.86 1.11
C VAL A 121 -0.67 -5.72 0.98
N ALA A 122 -0.69 -6.97 1.46
CA ALA A 122 0.43 -7.88 1.33
C ALA A 122 0.79 -8.12 -0.15
N ARG A 123 -0.22 -8.37 -1.00
CA ARG A 123 -0.01 -8.55 -2.44
C ARG A 123 0.49 -7.28 -3.12
N ALA A 124 -0.03 -6.11 -2.75
CA ALA A 124 0.45 -4.83 -3.24
C ALA A 124 1.93 -4.63 -2.85
N GLY A 125 2.31 -5.03 -1.64
CA GLY A 125 3.71 -5.07 -1.20
C GLY A 125 4.59 -5.96 -2.09
N SER A 126 4.15 -7.18 -2.40
CA SER A 126 4.88 -8.07 -3.33
C SER A 126 5.04 -7.47 -4.73
N VAL A 127 4.02 -6.77 -5.24
CA VAL A 127 4.11 -6.07 -6.53
C VAL A 127 5.09 -4.91 -6.46
N ILE A 128 5.02 -4.07 -5.43
CA ILE A 128 5.98 -2.98 -5.21
C ILE A 128 7.40 -3.53 -5.13
N ASN A 129 7.60 -4.66 -4.45
CA ASN A 129 8.91 -5.29 -4.29
C ASN A 129 9.42 -6.01 -5.54
N GLY A 130 8.59 -6.15 -6.58
CA GLY A 130 8.98 -6.79 -7.84
C GLY A 130 9.10 -8.31 -7.75
N GLU A 131 8.45 -8.96 -6.78
CA GLU A 131 8.54 -10.42 -6.58
C GLU A 131 8.00 -11.21 -7.78
N HIS A 132 7.08 -10.62 -8.54
CA HIS A 132 6.54 -11.20 -9.78
C HIS A 132 7.48 -11.08 -10.99
N ILE A 133 8.46 -10.16 -10.93
CA ILE A 133 9.49 -9.95 -11.97
C ILE A 133 10.68 -10.88 -11.72
N MET A 134 10.93 -11.24 -10.46
CA MET A 134 12.04 -12.11 -10.09
C MET A 134 11.76 -13.56 -10.50
N PRO A 135 12.68 -14.23 -11.20
CA PRO A 135 12.61 -15.68 -11.39
C PRO A 135 12.62 -16.37 -10.01
N ALA A 136 11.82 -17.43 -9.83
CA ALA A 136 11.72 -18.19 -8.57
C ALA A 136 13.07 -18.74 -8.05
N ALA A 137 14.10 -18.80 -8.89
CA ALA A 137 15.46 -19.20 -8.53
C ALA A 137 16.34 -18.07 -7.93
N MET A 138 15.83 -16.83 -7.86
CA MET A 138 16.58 -15.64 -7.43
C MET A 138 16.10 -15.03 -6.11
N THR A 139 15.55 -15.84 -5.21
CA THR A 139 15.06 -15.39 -3.88
C THR A 139 16.18 -15.13 -2.87
N ASP A 140 17.45 -15.29 -3.25
CA ASP A 140 18.59 -14.92 -2.40
C ASP A 140 18.74 -13.40 -2.38
N GLU A 141 18.71 -12.82 -1.19
CA GLU A 141 18.82 -11.36 -0.95
C GLU A 141 20.09 -10.77 -1.58
N THR A 142 21.17 -11.55 -1.63
CA THR A 142 22.43 -11.18 -2.28
C THR A 142 22.28 -11.06 -3.80
N ALA A 143 21.58 -11.99 -4.42
CA ALA A 143 21.31 -11.99 -5.86
C ALA A 143 20.33 -10.87 -6.25
N ARG A 144 19.37 -10.57 -5.36
CA ARG A 144 18.44 -9.44 -5.50
C ARG A 144 19.20 -8.12 -5.54
N GLN A 145 20.12 -7.90 -4.59
CA GLN A 145 20.93 -6.68 -4.53
C GLN A 145 21.87 -6.55 -5.74
N ALA A 146 22.50 -7.64 -6.18
CA ALA A 146 23.39 -7.62 -7.35
C ALA A 146 22.66 -7.29 -8.67
N MET A 147 21.43 -7.76 -8.86
CA MET A 147 20.62 -7.40 -10.03
C MET A 147 20.23 -5.92 -10.01
N VAL A 148 19.85 -5.42 -8.84
CA VAL A 148 19.56 -3.98 -8.64
C VAL A 148 20.74 -3.14 -9.10
N ASP A 149 21.95 -3.47 -8.64
CA ASP A 149 23.16 -2.72 -8.97
C ASP A 149 23.47 -2.80 -10.48
N ALA A 150 23.28 -3.97 -11.10
CA ALA A 150 23.50 -4.18 -12.53
C ALA A 150 22.50 -3.46 -13.45
N VAL A 151 21.29 -3.13 -12.97
CA VAL A 151 20.33 -2.29 -13.71
C VAL A 151 20.74 -0.81 -13.63
N PHE A 152 21.29 -0.37 -12.50
CA PHE A 152 21.79 1.00 -12.36
C PHE A 152 23.04 1.29 -13.20
N GLU A 153 23.94 0.31 -13.36
CA GLU A 153 25.16 0.49 -14.17
C GLU A 153 24.91 0.52 -15.69
N ARG A 154 23.79 -0.05 -16.17
CA ARG A 154 23.45 -0.06 -17.61
C ARG A 154 22.61 1.13 -18.07
N GLY A 155 22.14 1.95 -17.14
CA GLY A 155 21.31 3.13 -17.39
C GLY A 155 22.02 4.48 -17.18
N ALA A 156 23.34 4.47 -16.99
CA ALA A 156 24.18 5.66 -16.83
C ALA A 156 24.97 5.99 -18.11
#